data_AF-A0A6I3UUA1-F1
#
_entry.id   AF-A0A6I3UUA1-F1
#
_cell.length_a   1.000
_cell.length_b   1.000
_cell.length_c   1.000
_cell.angle_alpha   90.00
_cell.angle_beta   90.00
_cell.angle_gamma   90.00
#
_symmetry.space_group_name_H-M   'P 1'
#
loop_
_entity.id
_entity.type
_entity.pdbx_description
1 polymer ?
#
loop_
_entity_poly.entity_id
_entity_poly.type
_entity_poly.pdbx_seq_one_letter_code
_entity_poly.pdbx_strand_id
1 'polypeptide(L)'
;RYGGTHDFLNKINIATSYSDDNGKTWTKPKLTLAFDDFAPVPLEWPRDVGGRDLQISGGATYIDSVIVEKNNKQVLMFADVMPAGVSFREATRKDSGYKQIDGNYYLKLKKQGDTDYNYT
;
A
#
# COMPACT_ATOMS: atom_id res chain seq x y z
N ARG A 1 -2.62 8.43 4.72
CA ARG A 1 -3.76 7.58 5.16
C ARG A 1 -5.01 8.41 4.95
N TYR A 2 -5.97 7.94 4.16
CA TYR A 2 -7.12 8.76 3.73
C TYR A 2 -8.35 8.56 4.63
N GLY A 3 -8.67 7.32 4.99
CA GLY A 3 -9.78 6.98 5.88
C GLY A 3 -9.39 7.04 7.36
N GLY A 4 -9.07 8.24 7.85
CA GLY A 4 -8.53 8.40 9.20
C GLY A 4 -7.13 7.79 9.36
N THR A 5 -6.76 7.46 10.60
CA THR A 5 -5.39 7.04 10.96
C THR A 5 -5.22 5.53 11.16
N HIS A 6 -6.25 4.71 10.90
CA HIS A 6 -6.16 3.26 11.04
C HIS A 6 -5.02 2.66 10.20
N ASP A 7 -4.34 1.65 10.75
CA ASP A 7 -3.39 0.84 9.98
C ASP A 7 -4.13 0.05 8.89
N PHE A 8 -5.24 -0.57 9.25
CA PHE A 8 -6.12 -1.34 8.37
C PHE A 8 -7.55 -1.40 8.95
N LEU A 9 -8.57 -1.66 8.14
CA LEU A 9 -8.59 -1.48 6.68
C LEU A 9 -8.56 0.03 6.38
N ASN A 10 -7.88 0.41 5.30
CA ASN A 10 -7.76 1.81 4.92
C ASN A 10 -7.38 1.91 3.43
N LYS A 11 -7.42 3.14 2.90
CA LYS A 11 -6.70 3.53 1.69
C LYS A 11 -5.46 4.32 2.11
N ILE A 12 -4.27 3.84 1.74
CA ILE A 12 -2.99 4.49 2.09
C ILE A 12 -2.08 4.52 0.87
N ASN A 13 -1.51 5.71 0.64
CA ASN A 13 -0.48 5.97 -0.34
C ASN A 13 0.80 6.40 0.39
N ILE A 14 1.97 6.18 -0.21
CA ILE A 14 3.25 6.74 0.24
C ILE A 14 3.48 8.07 -0.50
N ALA A 15 3.54 9.15 0.27
CA ALA A 15 3.87 10.48 -0.24
C ALA A 15 5.33 10.84 0.09
N THR A 16 5.99 11.59 -0.77
CA THR A 16 7.36 12.07 -0.57
C THR A 16 7.46 13.58 -0.63
N SER A 17 8.44 14.12 0.08
CA SER A 17 8.91 15.49 0.00
C SER A 17 10.41 15.49 0.28
N TYR A 18 11.13 16.46 -0.28
CA TYR A 18 12.57 16.61 -0.10
C TYR A 18 12.92 18.09 0.08
N SER A 19 14.14 18.34 0.57
CA SER A 19 14.71 19.65 0.80
C SER A 19 16.14 19.68 0.27
N ASP A 20 16.46 20.73 -0.50
CA ASP A 20 17.81 20.97 -1.02
C ASP A 20 18.54 22.09 -0.24
N ASP A 21 17.94 22.58 0.86
CA ASP A 21 18.41 23.73 1.63
C ASP A 21 18.61 23.42 3.13
N ASN A 22 18.94 22.17 3.45
CA ASN A 22 19.11 21.65 4.81
C ASN A 22 17.84 21.74 5.66
N GLY A 23 16.68 21.48 5.05
CA GLY A 23 15.39 21.34 5.75
C GLY A 23 14.64 22.64 5.99
N LYS A 24 15.06 23.76 5.39
CA LYS A 24 14.39 25.07 5.57
C LYS A 24 13.12 25.15 4.74
N THR A 25 13.17 24.67 3.49
CA THR A 25 12.03 24.53 2.61
C THR A 25 11.90 23.11 2.10
N TRP A 26 10.66 22.71 1.87
CA TRP A 26 10.29 21.38 1.43
C TRP A 26 9.45 21.48 0.17
N THR A 27 9.65 20.56 -0.75
CA THR A 27 8.81 20.49 -1.94
C THR A 27 7.36 20.17 -1.57
N LYS A 28 6.42 20.67 -2.38
CA LYS A 28 5.02 20.23 -2.28
C LYS A 28 4.98 18.70 -2.36
N PRO A 29 4.36 18.00 -1.40
CA PRO A 29 4.36 16.55 -1.38
C PRO A 29 3.80 15.95 -2.68
N LYS A 30 4.39 14.83 -3.12
CA LYS A 30 3.91 14.06 -4.27
C LYS A 30 3.51 12.65 -3.82
N LEU A 31 2.43 12.14 -4.39
CA LEU A 31 2.07 10.72 -4.26
C LEU A 31 3.07 9.91 -5.09
N THR A 32 3.87 9.08 -4.42
CA THR A 32 4.97 8.32 -5.06
C THR A 32 4.60 6.86 -5.26
N LEU A 33 3.96 6.24 -4.26
CA LEU A 33 3.31 4.93 -4.40
C LEU A 33 1.83 5.11 -4.08
N ALA A 34 0.97 4.89 -5.08
CA ALA A 34 -0.47 5.11 -4.95
C ALA A 34 -1.26 4.20 -5.88
N PHE A 35 -2.32 3.61 -5.34
CA PHE A 35 -3.41 3.03 -6.14
C PHE A 35 -4.51 4.08 -6.35
N ASP A 36 -5.27 3.92 -7.44
CA ASP A 36 -6.33 4.82 -7.90
C ASP A 36 -7.73 4.18 -7.93
N ASP A 37 -7.85 2.94 -7.42
CA ASP A 37 -9.13 2.28 -7.14
C ASP A 37 -10.04 3.12 -6.22
N PHE A 38 -9.44 3.95 -5.36
CA PHE A 38 -10.07 5.08 -4.70
C PHE A 38 -9.32 6.38 -5.05
N ALA A 39 -10.05 7.49 -5.17
CA ALA A 39 -9.45 8.80 -5.40
C ALA A 39 -8.71 9.32 -4.14
N PRO A 40 -7.60 10.05 -4.29
CA PRO A 40 -6.85 10.62 -3.17
C PRO A 40 -7.47 11.95 -2.68
N VAL A 41 -8.68 11.88 -2.11
CA VAL A 41 -9.45 13.05 -1.65
C VAL A 41 -9.43 13.22 -0.13
N PRO A 42 -9.56 14.44 0.39
CA PRO A 42 -9.73 14.65 1.83
C PRO A 42 -11.06 14.05 2.30
N LEU A 43 -11.03 13.38 3.45
CA LEU A 43 -12.21 12.80 4.10
C LEU A 43 -12.25 13.27 5.55
N GLU A 44 -13.40 13.79 5.98
CA GLU A 44 -13.67 14.07 7.38
C GLU A 44 -14.01 12.76 8.09
N TRP A 45 -13.03 12.18 8.79
CA TRP A 45 -13.22 10.92 9.49
C TRP A 45 -13.85 11.15 10.88
N PRO A 46 -14.93 10.45 11.24
CA PRO A 46 -15.59 10.62 12.53
C PRO A 46 -14.63 10.30 13.69
N ARG A 47 -14.78 11.04 14.79
CA ARG A 47 -13.91 10.95 15.98
C ARG A 47 -14.65 10.55 17.25
N ASP A 48 -15.98 10.60 17.22
CA ASP A 48 -16.86 10.14 18.29
C ASP A 48 -16.72 8.63 18.51
N VAL A 49 -17.07 8.20 19.73
CA VAL A 49 -17.15 6.79 20.07
C VAL A 49 -18.28 6.15 19.25
N GLY A 50 -17.98 5.08 18.53
CA GLY A 50 -18.90 4.45 17.57
C GLY A 50 -18.57 4.80 16.12
N GLY A 51 -18.32 6.08 15.81
CA GLY A 51 -17.90 6.50 14.48
C GLY A 51 -16.42 6.24 14.20
N ARG A 52 -15.53 6.45 15.18
CA ARG A 52 -14.06 6.37 14.98
C ARG A 52 -13.55 5.01 14.50
N ASP A 53 -14.30 3.94 14.70
CA ASP A 53 -13.91 2.57 14.34
C ASP A 53 -14.28 2.20 12.89
N LEU A 54 -15.04 3.07 12.20
CA LEU A 54 -15.30 2.94 10.76
C LEU A 54 -13.98 2.91 9.99
N GLN A 55 -13.96 2.16 8.88
CA GLN A 55 -12.77 1.90 8.05
C GLN A 55 -13.14 1.93 6.56
N ILE A 56 -12.21 2.36 5.69
CA ILE A 56 -12.33 2.13 4.25
C ILE A 56 -11.96 0.68 3.98
N SER A 57 -12.93 -0.15 3.61
CA SER A 57 -12.75 -1.61 3.50
C SER A 57 -12.44 -2.14 2.10
N GLY A 58 -12.50 -1.30 1.07
CA GLY A 58 -12.35 -1.74 -0.34
C GLY A 58 -11.10 -1.21 -1.06
N GLY A 59 -10.20 -0.52 -0.35
CA GLY A 59 -9.05 0.15 -0.98
C GLY A 59 -7.78 -0.68 -0.93
N ALA A 60 -7.07 -0.79 -2.05
CA ALA A 60 -5.70 -1.25 -2.12
C ALA A 60 -4.76 -0.23 -1.46
N THR A 61 -3.70 -0.71 -0.82
CA THR A 61 -2.90 0.08 0.11
C THR A 61 -1.41 -0.20 0.00
N TYR A 62 -0.61 0.88 0.04
CA TYR A 62 0.81 0.83 0.40
C TYR A 62 0.98 1.32 1.85
N ILE A 63 1.81 0.66 2.66
CA ILE A 63 2.07 1.04 4.05
C ILE A 63 3.54 0.77 4.44
N ASP A 64 4.04 1.48 5.46
CA ASP A 64 5.37 1.30 6.07
C ASP A 64 6.56 1.34 5.10
N SER A 65 6.90 2.55 4.64
CA SER A 65 7.98 2.76 3.68
C SER A 65 9.38 2.71 4.31
N VAL A 66 10.36 2.18 3.56
CA VAL A 66 11.80 2.18 3.88
C VAL A 66 12.59 2.80 2.73
N ILE A 67 13.57 3.66 3.03
CA ILE A 67 14.45 4.29 2.04
C ILE A 67 15.90 3.87 2.29
N VAL A 68 16.62 3.51 1.22
CA VAL A 68 18.06 3.24 1.26
C VAL A 68 18.73 3.74 -0.02
N GLU A 69 19.92 4.34 0.12
CA GLU A 69 20.74 4.75 -1.01
C GLU A 69 21.86 3.73 -1.26
N LYS A 70 22.03 3.29 -2.51
CA LYS A 70 23.12 2.41 -2.93
C LYS A 70 24.43 3.18 -3.11
N ASN A 71 25.55 2.46 -3.16
CA ASN A 71 26.87 3.03 -3.45
C ASN A 71 26.94 3.81 -4.78
N ASN A 72 26.18 3.39 -5.78
CA ASN A 72 26.07 4.06 -7.08
C ASN A 72 25.08 5.24 -7.10
N LYS A 73 24.64 5.72 -5.92
CA LYS A 73 23.72 6.85 -5.74
C LYS A 73 22.28 6.62 -6.17
N GLN A 74 21.93 5.40 -6.55
CA GLN A 74 20.53 5.02 -6.76
C GLN A 74 19.82 4.91 -5.41
N VAL A 75 18.73 5.65 -5.24
CA VAL A 75 17.83 5.54 -4.09
C VAL A 75 16.77 4.47 -4.38
N LEU A 76 16.53 3.60 -3.39
CA LEU A 76 15.44 2.63 -3.40
C LEU A 76 14.42 2.98 -2.32
N MET A 77 13.16 2.76 -2.64
CA MET A 77 12.05 2.81 -1.69
C MET A 77 11.31 1.47 -1.70
N PHE A 78 11.10 0.91 -0.51
CA PHE A 78 10.30 -0.28 -0.29
C PHE A 78 9.06 0.11 0.53
N ALA A 79 7.97 -0.64 0.40
CA ALA A 79 6.76 -0.51 1.21
C ALA A 79 5.99 -1.83 1.16
N ASP A 80 5.20 -2.12 2.19
CA ASP A 80 4.25 -3.22 2.19
C ASP A 80 3.09 -2.91 1.21
N VAL A 81 2.56 -3.95 0.58
CA VAL A 81 1.46 -3.86 -0.39
C VAL A 81 0.31 -4.77 0.04
N MET A 82 -0.87 -4.18 0.22
CA MET A 82 -2.09 -4.89 0.59
C MET A 82 -3.11 -4.80 -0.56
N PRO A 83 -3.60 -5.94 -1.10
CA PRO A 83 -4.73 -5.94 -2.03
C PRO A 83 -5.98 -5.33 -1.38
N ALA A 84 -6.91 -4.83 -2.20
CA ALA A 84 -8.17 -4.28 -1.74
C ALA A 84 -8.92 -5.24 -0.79
N GLY A 85 -9.31 -4.71 0.38
CA GLY A 85 -10.03 -5.48 1.40
C GLY A 85 -9.22 -6.52 2.16
N VAL A 86 -7.90 -6.55 1.98
CA VAL A 86 -7.02 -7.41 2.76
C VAL A 86 -6.34 -6.60 3.86
N SER A 87 -6.47 -7.06 5.09
CA SER A 87 -5.76 -6.52 6.25
C SER A 87 -4.56 -7.40 6.62
N PHE A 88 -3.62 -6.84 7.40
CA PHE A 88 -2.59 -7.65 8.04
C PHE A 88 -3.23 -8.78 8.86
N ARG A 89 -4.31 -8.52 9.60
CA ARG A 89 -4.95 -9.53 10.46
C ARG A 89 -5.50 -10.73 9.67
N GLU A 90 -6.05 -10.49 8.49
CA GLU A 90 -6.81 -11.51 7.72
C GLU A 90 -6.01 -12.16 6.60
N ALA A 91 -4.89 -11.57 6.17
CA ALA A 91 -4.08 -12.13 5.10
C ALA A 91 -3.63 -13.58 5.42
N THR A 92 -3.67 -14.46 4.42
CA THR A 92 -3.16 -15.83 4.57
C THR A 92 -1.66 -15.79 4.88
N ARG A 93 -1.21 -16.61 5.84
CA ARG A 93 0.21 -16.74 6.20
C ARG A 93 0.89 -17.99 5.62
N LYS A 94 0.16 -18.72 4.78
CA LYS A 94 0.59 -20.02 4.22
C LYS A 94 0.67 -20.01 2.69
N ASP A 95 0.54 -18.85 2.05
CA ASP A 95 0.68 -18.68 0.61
C ASP A 95 1.45 -17.39 0.34
N SER A 96 2.54 -17.47 -0.42
CA SER A 96 3.35 -16.30 -0.79
C SER A 96 2.69 -15.45 -1.88
N GLY A 97 1.68 -15.98 -2.58
CA GLY A 97 1.13 -15.38 -3.79
C GLY A 97 1.93 -15.71 -5.05
N TYR A 98 3.03 -16.48 -4.95
CA TYR A 98 3.87 -16.85 -6.09
C TYR A 98 3.77 -18.33 -6.46
N LYS A 99 4.09 -18.65 -7.72
CA LYS A 99 4.31 -20.00 -8.25
C LYS A 99 5.72 -20.10 -8.81
N GLN A 100 6.37 -21.24 -8.60
CA GLN A 100 7.65 -21.53 -9.22
C GLN A 100 7.44 -22.34 -10.50
N ILE A 101 8.01 -21.88 -11.62
CA ILE A 101 8.00 -22.58 -12.92
C ILE A 101 9.41 -22.50 -13.48
N ASP A 102 10.02 -23.67 -13.75
CA ASP A 102 11.38 -23.79 -14.29
C ASP A 102 12.43 -22.97 -13.51
N GLY A 103 12.33 -22.99 -12.17
CA GLY A 103 13.23 -22.29 -11.26
C GLY A 103 12.90 -20.81 -11.02
N ASN A 104 12.03 -20.20 -11.83
CA ASN A 104 11.64 -18.78 -11.72
C ASN A 104 10.37 -18.60 -10.88
N TYR A 105 10.25 -17.47 -10.19
CA TYR A 105 9.07 -17.12 -9.39
C TYR A 105 8.18 -16.12 -10.14
N TYR A 106 6.90 -16.47 -10.28
CA TYR A 106 5.88 -15.68 -10.96
C TYR A 106 4.68 -15.43 -10.06
N LEU A 107 4.03 -14.27 -10.20
CA LEU A 107 2.89 -13.87 -9.37
C LEU A 107 1.63 -14.62 -9.83
N LYS A 108 0.99 -15.36 -8.93
CA LYS A 108 -0.24 -16.09 -9.24
C LYS A 108 -1.43 -15.15 -9.40
N LEU A 109 -2.31 -15.47 -10.34
CA LEU A 109 -3.54 -14.74 -10.61
C LEU A 109 -4.75 -15.69 -10.60
N LYS A 110 -5.86 -15.19 -10.06
CA LYS A 110 -7.17 -15.86 -10.09
C LYS A 110 -8.10 -15.03 -10.96
N LYS A 111 -8.58 -15.64 -12.05
CA LYS A 111 -9.56 -15.01 -12.93
C LYS A 111 -10.94 -15.05 -12.28
N GLN A 112 -11.78 -14.05 -12.54
CA GLN A 112 -13.17 -14.06 -12.08
C GLN A 112 -13.89 -15.34 -12.55
N GLY A 113 -14.56 -16.02 -11.62
CA GLY A 113 -15.26 -17.28 -11.88
C GLY A 113 -14.42 -18.53 -11.56
N ASP A 114 -13.09 -18.41 -11.47
CA ASP A 114 -12.24 -19.54 -11.11
C ASP A 114 -12.16 -19.73 -9.59
N THR A 115 -12.08 -20.99 -9.16
CA THR A 115 -11.79 -21.37 -7.77
C THR A 115 -10.30 -21.33 -7.47
N ASP A 116 -9.48 -21.66 -8.46
CA ASP A 116 -8.03 -21.87 -8.34
C ASP A 116 -7.21 -20.74 -8.97
N TYR A 117 -5.91 -20.73 -8.69
CA TYR A 117 -4.94 -19.82 -9.28
C TYR A 117 -4.34 -20.45 -10.56
N ASN A 118 -5.09 -20.38 -11.65
CA ASN A 118 -4.73 -21.02 -12.93
C ASN A 118 -3.74 -20.23 -13.78
N TYR A 119 -3.45 -18.99 -13.40
CA TYR A 119 -2.65 -18.05 -14.19
C TYR A 119 -1.47 -17.54 -13.37
N THR A 120 -0.42 -17.14 -14.07
CA THR A 120 0.74 -16.49 -13.49
C THR A 120 1.36 -15.49 -14.45
#